data_AF-A0A924Q0Q9-F1
#
_entry.id   AF-A0A924Q0Q9-F1
#
_cell.length_a   1.000
_cell.length_b   1.000
_cell.length_c   1.000
_cell.angle_alpha   90.00
_cell.angle_beta   90.00
_cell.angle_gamma   90.00
#
_symmetry.space_group_name_H-M   'P 1'
#
loop_
_entity.id
_entity.type
_entity.pdbx_description
1 polymer ?
#
loop_
_entity_poly.entity_id
_entity_poly.type
_entity_poly.pdbx_seq_one_letter_code
_entity_poly.pdbx_strand_id
1 'polypeptide(L)'
;MKVRKPTALVIHSWNIFAHPLFIEQLETLARQVDLLKQKDPVAYVKKNASKRLAAITKLAFDIIPQDPTRAEYRQGNTLGNQHKHWFRAKFFQQYRLFFR
;
A
#
# COMPACT_ATOMS: atom_id res chain seq x y z
N MET A 1 4.75 -25.59 -22.17
CA MET A 1 5.31 -24.56 -21.26
C MET A 1 4.40 -24.44 -20.04
N LYS A 2 4.86 -24.77 -18.83
CA LYS A 2 4.05 -24.63 -17.61
C LYS A 2 3.98 -23.15 -17.25
N VAL A 3 2.81 -22.54 -17.46
CA VAL A 3 2.51 -21.21 -16.93
C VAL A 3 2.60 -21.32 -15.41
N ARG A 4 3.60 -20.67 -14.80
CA ARG A 4 3.67 -20.54 -13.34
C ARG A 4 2.45 -19.74 -12.91
N LYS A 5 1.48 -20.40 -12.25
CA LYS A 5 0.40 -19.69 -11.57
C LYS A 5 1.06 -18.74 -10.56
N PRO A 6 0.80 -17.42 -10.60
CA PRO A 6 1.31 -16.53 -9.59
C PRO A 6 0.81 -17.04 -8.24
N THR A 7 1.73 -17.38 -7.34
CA THR A 7 1.38 -17.74 -5.97
C THR A 7 0.83 -16.48 -5.33
N ALA A 8 -0.45 -16.51 -4.95
CA ALA A 8 -1.08 -15.37 -4.29
C ALA A 8 -0.32 -15.08 -2.99
N LEU A 9 -0.03 -13.80 -2.74
CA LEU A 9 0.56 -13.38 -1.48
C LEU A 9 -0.51 -13.50 -0.40
N VAL A 10 -0.34 -14.43 0.53
CA VAL A 10 -1.29 -14.65 1.64
C VAL A 10 -0.78 -13.96 2.90
N ILE A 11 -1.55 -13.02 3.43
CA ILE A 11 -1.24 -12.28 4.66
C ILE A 11 -2.47 -12.26 5.54
N HIS A 12 -2.35 -12.63 6.81
CA HIS A 12 -3.48 -12.71 7.74
C HIS A 12 -4.70 -13.47 7.16
N SER A 13 -4.44 -14.57 6.43
CA SER A 13 -5.45 -15.38 5.75
C SER A 13 -6.19 -14.70 4.59
N TRP A 14 -5.72 -13.53 4.13
CA TRP A 14 -6.21 -12.84 2.94
C TRP A 14 -5.28 -13.04 1.75
N ASN A 15 -5.86 -13.28 0.57
CA ASN A 15 -5.13 -13.20 -0.68
C ASN A 15 -4.99 -11.74 -1.09
N ILE A 16 -3.74 -11.27 -1.21
CA ILE A 16 -3.43 -9.90 -1.59
C ILE A 16 -3.18 -9.83 -3.08
N PHE A 17 -3.96 -9.00 -3.75
CA PHE A 17 -3.80 -8.65 -5.16
C PHE A 17 -3.44 -7.18 -5.28
N ALA A 18 -2.37 -6.89 -6.01
CA ALA A 18 -1.91 -5.53 -6.25
C ALA A 18 -2.18 -5.12 -7.69
N HIS A 19 -2.77 -3.94 -7.87
CA HIS A 19 -2.95 -3.36 -9.19
C HIS A 19 -1.58 -3.03 -9.81
N PRO A 20 -1.34 -3.25 -11.11
CA PRO A 20 -0.04 -2.96 -11.74
C PRO A 20 0.47 -1.54 -11.49
N LEU A 21 -0.42 -0.53 -11.59
CA LEU A 21 -0.06 0.87 -11.27
C LEU A 21 0.37 1.08 -9.81
N PHE A 22 -0.19 0.32 -8.87
CA PHE A 22 0.23 0.39 -7.47
C PHE A 22 1.64 -0.20 -7.30
N ILE A 23 1.91 -1.34 -7.96
CA ILE A 23 3.24 -1.97 -7.95
C ILE A 23 4.28 -1.01 -8.53
N GLU A 24 4.01 -0.41 -9.70
CA GLU A 24 4.94 0.53 -10.34
C GLU A 24 5.26 1.75 -9.46
N GLN A 25 4.24 2.31 -8.80
CA GLN A 25 4.43 3.41 -7.85
C GLN A 25 5.24 2.99 -6.62
N LEU A 26 4.99 1.80 -6.08
CA LEU A 26 5.70 1.26 -4.93
C LEU A 26 7.18 0.99 -5.27
N GLU A 27 7.46 0.39 -6.43
CA GLU A 27 8.81 0.12 -6.92
C GLU A 27 9.59 1.40 -7.21
N THR A 28 8.94 2.39 -7.82
CA THR A 28 9.55 3.70 -8.05
C THR A 28 9.92 4.38 -6.74
N LEU A 29 9.03 4.30 -5.74
CA LEU A 29 9.31 4.82 -4.42
C LEU A 29 10.42 4.05 -3.70
N ALA A 30 10.47 2.72 -3.84
CA ALA A 30 11.53 1.88 -3.29
C ALA A 30 12.90 2.27 -3.86
N ARG A 31 13.00 2.40 -5.20
CA ARG A 31 14.23 2.87 -5.87
C ARG A 31 14.69 4.24 -5.37
N GLN A 32 13.77 5.18 -5.16
CA GLN A 32 14.10 6.49 -4.56
C GLN A 32 14.69 6.35 -3.16
N VAL A 33 14.13 5.46 -2.32
CA VAL A 33 14.63 5.19 -0.98
C VAL A 33 16.01 4.53 -1.01
N ASP A 34 16.25 3.61 -1.94
CA ASP A 34 17.56 2.96 -2.10
C ASP A 34 18.64 3.97 -2.48
N LEU A 35 18.37 4.88 -3.41
CA LEU A 35 19.30 5.95 -3.78
C LEU A 35 19.59 6.88 -2.58
N LEU A 36 18.56 7.22 -1.79
CA LEU A 36 18.75 8.01 -0.57
C LEU A 36 19.60 7.27 0.46
N LYS A 37 19.40 5.96 0.61
CA LYS A 37 20.16 5.10 1.52
C LYS A 37 21.63 4.98 1.10
N GLN A 38 21.91 4.86 -0.19
CA GLN A 38 23.28 4.87 -0.70
C GLN A 38 24.00 6.19 -0.40
N LYS A 39 23.29 7.32 -0.52
CA LYS A 39 23.84 8.65 -0.25
C LYS A 39 24.05 8.94 1.24
N ASP A 40 23.12 8.52 2.10
CA ASP A 40 23.18 8.74 3.54
C ASP A 40 22.53 7.56 4.28
N PRO A 41 23.30 6.51 4.60
CA PRO A 41 22.78 5.28 5.20
C PRO A 41 22.10 5.45 6.57
N VAL A 42 22.34 6.57 7.27
CA VAL A 42 21.79 6.81 8.61
C VAL A 42 20.58 7.73 8.53
N ALA A 43 20.67 8.84 7.80
CA ALA A 43 19.59 9.82 7.79
C ALA A 43 18.51 9.57 6.72
N TYR A 44 18.71 8.63 5.79
CA TYR A 44 17.70 8.34 4.74
C TYR A 44 16.33 8.01 5.32
N VAL A 45 16.26 7.36 6.48
CA VAL A 45 15.00 6.99 7.16
C VAL A 45 14.14 8.21 7.52
N LYS A 46 14.75 9.38 7.70
CA LYS A 46 14.04 10.63 8.03
C LYS A 46 13.41 11.29 6.80
N LYS A 47 13.82 10.91 5.59
CA LYS A 47 13.34 11.49 4.33
C LYS A 47 11.89 11.09 4.05
N ASN A 48 11.15 11.97 3.39
CA ASN A 48 9.72 11.77 3.12
C ASN A 48 9.45 10.52 2.29
N ALA A 49 10.29 10.22 1.29
CA ALA A 49 10.16 9.02 0.47
C ALA A 49 10.20 7.75 1.34
N SER A 50 11.17 7.65 2.25
CA SER A 50 11.34 6.53 3.17
C SER A 50 10.14 6.37 4.11
N LYS A 51 9.66 7.49 4.69
CA LYS A 51 8.47 7.49 5.54
C LYS A 51 7.22 7.02 4.79
N ARG A 52 7.03 7.48 3.55
CA ARG A 52 5.89 7.04 2.71
C ARG A 52 5.97 5.56 2.37
N LEU A 53 7.15 5.08 1.95
CA LEU A 53 7.34 3.67 1.62
C LEU A 53 7.02 2.78 2.82
N ALA A 54 7.55 3.13 4.00
CA ALA A 54 7.28 2.41 5.24
C ALA A 54 5.80 2.42 5.59
N ALA A 55 5.12 3.57 5.50
CA ALA A 55 3.70 3.68 5.78
C ALA A 55 2.84 2.87 4.81
N ILE A 56 3.11 2.92 3.50
CA ILE A 56 2.38 2.14 2.49
C ILE A 56 2.57 0.65 2.73
N THR A 57 3.82 0.21 2.93
CA THR A 57 4.15 -1.20 3.16
C THR A 57 3.46 -1.72 4.43
N LYS A 58 3.50 -0.95 5.52
CA LYS A 58 2.84 -1.30 6.78
C LYS A 58 1.32 -1.34 6.63
N LEU A 59 0.72 -0.41 5.91
CA LEU A 59 -0.72 -0.41 5.70
C LEU A 59 -1.15 -1.61 4.82
N ALA A 60 -0.50 -1.79 3.66
CA ALA A 60 -0.91 -2.79 2.67
C ALA A 60 -0.65 -4.23 3.10
N PHE A 61 0.42 -4.49 3.86
CA PHE A 61 0.91 -5.84 4.13
C PHE A 61 0.95 -6.22 5.62
N ASP A 62 0.39 -5.38 6.49
CA ASP A 62 0.28 -5.67 7.93
C ASP A 62 -1.07 -5.17 8.47
N ILE A 63 -1.30 -3.86 8.53
CA ILE A 63 -2.48 -3.29 9.21
C ILE A 63 -3.79 -3.63 8.50
N ILE A 64 -3.90 -3.38 7.20
CA ILE A 64 -5.17 -3.59 6.47
C ILE A 64 -5.54 -5.08 6.44
N PRO A 65 -4.63 -6.02 6.14
CA PRO A 65 -5.00 -7.43 6.13
C PRO A 65 -5.37 -8.01 7.50
N GLN A 66 -5.01 -7.38 8.63
CA GLN A 66 -5.50 -7.84 9.95
C GLN A 66 -7.03 -7.78 10.05
N ASP A 67 -7.65 -6.73 9.51
CA ASP A 67 -9.10 -6.61 9.35
C ASP A 67 -9.43 -5.55 8.28
N PRO A 68 -9.60 -5.96 7.01
CA PRO A 68 -9.86 -5.03 5.92
C PRO A 68 -11.29 -4.46 5.94
N THR A 69 -12.16 -4.98 6.82
CA THR A 69 -13.60 -4.66 6.83
C THR A 69 -13.98 -3.53 7.79
N ARG A 70 -12.99 -3.00 8.53
CA ARG A 70 -13.17 -1.94 9.53
C ARG A 70 -13.94 -0.74 8.98
N ALA A 71 -14.84 -0.22 9.80
CA ALA A 71 -15.68 0.92 9.45
C ALA A 71 -14.86 2.18 9.14
N GLU A 72 -13.69 2.35 9.76
CA GLU A 72 -12.77 3.48 9.53
C GLU A 72 -12.28 3.61 8.09
N TYR A 73 -12.23 2.49 7.34
CA TYR A 73 -11.82 2.48 5.94
C TYR A 73 -12.96 2.80 4.97
N ARG A 74 -14.20 2.86 5.45
CA ARG A 74 -15.35 3.17 4.60
C ARG A 74 -15.35 4.65 4.24
N GLN A 75 -15.58 4.95 2.97
CA GLN A 75 -15.61 6.34 2.48
C GLN A 75 -16.99 7.01 2.63
N GLY A 76 -18.03 6.26 2.98
CA GLY A 76 -19.41 6.72 2.92
C GLY A 76 -19.90 6.81 1.47
N ASN A 77 -20.82 7.74 1.20
CA ASN A 77 -21.45 7.90 -0.13
C ASN A 77 -20.77 8.96 -1.02
N THR A 78 -19.61 9.49 -0.63
CA THR A 78 -18.98 10.65 -1.29
C THR A 78 -18.58 10.40 -2.75
N LEU A 79 -18.38 9.14 -3.16
CA LEU A 79 -18.06 8.75 -4.54
C LEU A 79 -19.27 8.18 -5.32
N GLY A 80 -20.49 8.35 -4.78
CA GLY A 80 -21.71 7.78 -5.34
C GLY A 80 -21.90 6.29 -4.99
N ASN A 81 -23.13 5.80 -5.14
CA ASN A 81 -23.49 4.44 -4.69
C ASN A 81 -22.70 3.32 -5.40
N GLN A 82 -22.19 3.57 -6.60
CA GLN A 82 -21.46 2.59 -7.41
C GLN A 82 -20.04 2.28 -6.88
N HIS A 83 -19.47 3.15 -6.05
CA HIS A 83 -18.10 3.02 -5.53
C HIS A 83 -18.02 2.61 -4.05
N LYS A 84 -19.12 2.13 -3.46
CA LYS A 84 -19.16 1.70 -2.04
C LYS A 84 -18.19 0.56 -1.68
N HIS A 85 -17.74 -0.19 -2.69
CA HIS A 85 -16.80 -1.30 -2.52
C HIS A 85 -15.35 -0.83 -2.34
N TRP A 86 -15.05 0.46 -2.55
CA TRP A 86 -13.72 1.01 -2.35
C TRP A 86 -13.52 1.50 -0.91
N PHE A 87 -12.59 0.85 -0.23
CA PHE A 87 -12.08 1.25 1.06
C PHE A 87 -10.88 2.18 0.92
N ARG A 88 -10.60 2.94 1.97
CA ARG A 88 -9.49 3.92 1.99
C ARG A 88 -8.88 4.07 3.38
N ALA A 89 -7.59 3.80 3.48
CA ALA A 89 -6.77 4.19 4.62
C ALA A 89 -6.16 5.59 4.38
N LYS A 90 -6.24 6.48 5.38
CA LYS A 90 -5.62 7.82 5.34
C LYS A 90 -4.31 7.81 6.13
N PHE A 91 -3.27 8.46 5.61
CA PHE A 91 -2.00 8.64 6.34
C PHE A 91 -1.30 9.95 5.96
N PHE A 92 -0.53 10.50 6.90
CA PHE A 92 0.13 11.81 6.79
C PHE A 92 -0.77 12.95 6.28
N GLN A 93 -2.07 12.90 6.61
CA GLN A 93 -3.14 13.83 6.22
C GLN A 93 -3.45 13.95 4.71
N GLN A 94 -2.42 13.90 3.84
CA GLN A 94 -2.54 14.10 2.40
C GLN A 94 -2.67 12.80 1.61
N TYR A 95 -2.13 11.68 2.11
CA TYR A 95 -2.09 10.43 1.37
C TYR A 95 -3.25 9.50 1.72
N ARG A 96 -3.65 8.75 0.70
CA ARG A 96 -4.80 7.85 0.73
C ARG A 96 -4.40 6.58 0.01
N LEU A 97 -4.48 5.45 0.70
CA LEU A 97 -4.31 4.12 0.11
C LEU A 97 -5.70 3.54 -0.13
N PHE A 98 -6.01 3.22 -1.38
CA PHE A 98 -7.30 2.67 -1.78
C PHE A 98 -7.19 1.17 -2.01
N PHE A 99 -8.20 0.42 -1.59
CA PHE A 99 -8.27 -1.04 -1.74
C PHE A 99 -9.73 -1.51 -1.77
N ARG A 100 -9.93 -2.78 -2.11
CA ARG A 100 -11.23 -3.47 -2.14
C ARG A 100 -11.04 -4.97 -1.94
#